data_AF-C0LZR1-F1
#
_entry.id   AF-C0LZR1-F1
#
_cell.length_a   1.000
_cell.length_b   1.000
_cell.length_c   1.000
_cell.angle_alpha   90.00
_cell.angle_beta   90.00
_cell.angle_gamma   90.00
#
_symmetry.space_group_name_H-M   'P 1'
#
loop_
_entity.id
_entity.type
_entity.pdbx_description
1 polymer ?
#
loop_
_entity_poly.entity_id
_entity_poly.type
_entity_poly.pdbx_seq_one_letter_code
_entity_poly.pdbx_strand_id
1 'polypeptide(L)'
;MSAEQFYRELKQHPLFEAIHLIEHEVLQAEAQIGTDALPKHEKLNLKVNPSLGLENAQLCELKNIDDNELEIETNLIGLTGEQGVLPQHYSELALHRQKEGDTAMVDFYDIFNHRLLSLYYRCWQLSQLTVQSRAHAQGARSPLESCKSALTGEGSSLSRHYGGVFASPMRSKGGLKSILECLSGCQVKFMNFKDNGYTLRKKSKHALHPELCLKGSLLNLV
;
A
#
# COMPACT_ATOMS: atom_id res chain seq x y z
N MET A 1 -17.45 -0.71 19.11
CA MET A 1 -16.95 0.63 19.52
C MET A 1 -18.07 1.63 19.28
N SER A 2 -18.23 2.64 20.13
CA SER A 2 -19.22 3.70 19.87
C SER A 2 -18.75 4.59 18.71
N ALA A 3 -19.66 5.10 17.87
CA ALA A 3 -19.31 5.95 16.72
C ALA A 3 -18.48 7.18 17.13
N GLU A 4 -18.76 7.77 18.30
CA GLU A 4 -17.98 8.90 18.83
C GLU A 4 -16.53 8.54 19.18
N GLN A 5 -16.29 7.29 19.61
CA GLN A 5 -14.94 6.82 19.90
C GLN A 5 -14.13 6.66 18.61
N PHE A 6 -14.78 6.16 17.55
CA PHE A 6 -14.18 6.02 16.23
C PHE A 6 -13.75 7.38 15.65
N TYR A 7 -14.59 8.41 15.74
CA TYR A 7 -14.22 9.75 15.26
C TYR A 7 -13.08 10.39 16.06
N ARG A 8 -13.00 10.14 17.37
CA ARG A 8 -11.86 10.62 18.19
C ARG A 8 -10.56 9.95 17.81
N GLU A 9 -10.61 8.66 17.49
CA GLU A 9 -9.45 7.90 17.04
C GLU A 9 -8.98 8.37 15.66
N LEU A 10 -9.90 8.59 14.72
CA LEU A 10 -9.58 9.11 13.38
C LEU A 10 -8.83 10.45 13.40
N LYS A 11 -9.14 11.34 14.34
CA LYS A 11 -8.43 12.63 14.51
C LYS A 11 -6.95 12.49 14.90
N GLN A 12 -6.55 11.33 15.43
CA GLN A 12 -5.16 11.05 15.81
C GLN A 12 -4.34 10.50 14.65
N HIS A 13 -4.99 9.97 13.62
CA HIS A 13 -4.34 9.43 12.44
C HIS A 13 -4.00 10.53 11.41
N PRO A 14 -3.00 10.30 10.55
CA PRO A 14 -2.77 11.17 9.40
C PRO A 14 -4.01 11.18 8.49
N LEU A 15 -4.29 12.31 7.84
CA LEU A 15 -5.52 12.54 7.09
C LEU A 15 -5.82 11.43 6.07
N PHE A 16 -4.84 11.07 5.24
CA PHE A 16 -5.07 10.10 4.17
C PHE A 16 -5.32 8.68 4.67
N GLU A 17 -4.74 8.31 5.82
CA GLU A 17 -5.07 7.03 6.46
C GLU A 17 -6.50 7.06 7.00
N ALA A 18 -6.91 8.15 7.63
CA ALA A 18 -8.28 8.34 8.11
C ALA A 18 -9.30 8.28 6.95
N ILE A 19 -9.04 9.01 5.85
CA ILE A 19 -9.88 8.95 4.63
C ILE A 19 -9.95 7.53 4.08
N HIS A 20 -8.83 6.82 4.04
CA HIS A 20 -8.78 5.44 3.56
C HIS A 20 -9.64 4.48 4.40
N LEU A 21 -9.59 4.63 5.73
CA LEU A 21 -10.42 3.84 6.63
C LEU A 21 -11.91 4.16 6.45
N ILE A 22 -12.27 5.43 6.31
CA ILE A 22 -13.67 5.86 6.11
C ILE A 22 -14.20 5.32 4.76
N GLU A 23 -13.43 5.47 3.70
CA GLU A 23 -13.80 5.01 2.35
C GLU A 23 -14.05 3.49 2.33
N HIS A 24 -13.18 2.71 2.98
CA HIS A 24 -13.24 1.25 2.95
C HIS A 24 -14.24 0.64 3.96
N GLU A 25 -14.32 1.17 5.18
CA GLU A 25 -15.14 0.60 6.26
C GLU A 25 -16.56 1.17 6.30
N VAL A 26 -16.74 2.47 6.01
CA VAL A 26 -18.03 3.15 6.18
C VAL A 26 -18.79 3.22 4.85
N LEU A 27 -18.14 3.71 3.80
CA LEU A 27 -18.84 4.08 2.57
C LEU A 27 -19.00 2.94 1.55
N GLN A 28 -18.15 1.90 1.67
CA GLN A 28 -18.05 0.78 0.72
C GLN A 28 -18.21 1.27 -0.73
N ALA A 29 -17.54 2.38 -1.05
CA ALA A 29 -17.85 3.13 -2.26
C ALA A 29 -17.41 2.35 -3.50
N GLU A 30 -18.30 2.29 -4.50
CA GLU A 30 -17.98 1.67 -5.80
C GLU A 30 -16.94 2.49 -6.59
N ALA A 31 -16.94 3.81 -6.39
CA ALA A 31 -15.99 4.74 -7.00
C ALA A 31 -14.99 5.26 -5.95
N GLN A 32 -13.70 5.06 -6.23
CA GLN A 32 -12.62 5.57 -5.39
C GLN A 32 -12.38 7.06 -5.64
N ILE A 33 -12.10 7.80 -4.58
CA ILE A 33 -11.85 9.26 -4.65
C ILE A 33 -10.64 9.56 -5.54
N GLY A 34 -10.75 10.58 -6.40
CA GLY A 34 -9.65 11.02 -7.24
C GLY A 34 -9.35 10.13 -8.45
N THR A 35 -10.16 9.09 -8.68
CA THR A 35 -10.14 8.31 -9.93
C THR A 35 -10.83 9.07 -11.07
N ASP A 36 -11.04 8.39 -12.20
CA ASP A 36 -11.69 8.99 -13.39
C ASP A 36 -13.23 9.03 -13.25
N ALA A 37 -13.76 8.70 -12.07
CA ALA A 37 -15.17 8.87 -11.76
C ALA A 37 -15.57 10.35 -11.81
N LEU A 38 -16.83 10.60 -12.16
CA LEU A 38 -17.39 11.95 -12.06
C LEU A 38 -17.46 12.36 -10.58
N PRO A 39 -17.17 13.62 -10.21
CA PRO A 39 -17.28 14.08 -8.83
C PRO A 39 -18.65 13.82 -8.19
N LYS A 40 -19.72 13.76 -8.99
CA LYS A 40 -21.08 13.40 -8.54
C LYS A 40 -21.23 11.97 -8.00
N HIS A 41 -20.26 11.10 -8.27
CA HIS A 41 -20.22 9.72 -7.79
C HIS A 41 -19.26 9.55 -6.62
N GLU A 42 -18.53 10.61 -6.23
CA GLU A 42 -17.69 10.59 -5.04
C GLU A 42 -18.59 10.83 -3.82
N LYS A 43 -18.58 9.87 -2.89
CA LYS A 43 -19.38 9.91 -1.65
C LYS A 43 -18.76 10.78 -0.54
N LEU A 44 -17.58 11.35 -0.81
CA LEU A 44 -16.78 12.09 0.16
C LEU A 44 -16.50 13.49 -0.35
N ASN A 45 -17.10 14.48 0.29
CA ASN A 45 -16.84 15.88 0.04
C ASN A 45 -15.68 16.34 0.92
N LEU A 46 -14.62 16.83 0.29
CA LEU A 46 -13.41 17.30 0.98
C LEU A 46 -13.41 18.83 0.95
N LYS A 47 -13.47 19.46 2.12
CA LYS A 47 -13.44 20.92 2.26
C LYS A 47 -12.23 21.36 3.06
N VAL A 48 -11.83 22.60 2.86
CA VAL A 48 -10.73 23.20 3.61
C VAL A 48 -11.28 24.23 4.59
N ASN A 49 -10.84 24.14 5.84
CA ASN A 49 -11.19 25.15 6.83
C ASN A 49 -10.46 26.47 6.48
N PRO A 50 -11.16 27.59 6.28
CA PRO A 50 -10.53 28.89 6.06
C PRO A 50 -9.94 29.49 7.35
N SER A 51 -9.97 28.78 8.47
CA SER A 51 -9.43 29.26 9.75
C SER A 51 -7.93 29.60 9.62
N LEU A 52 -7.55 30.65 10.33
CA LEU A 52 -6.16 31.11 10.46
C LEU A 52 -5.50 30.57 11.75
N GLY A 53 -6.17 29.65 12.44
CA GLY A 53 -5.70 29.08 13.69
C GLY A 53 -4.75 27.92 13.43
N LEU A 54 -3.68 27.86 14.23
CA LEU A 54 -2.77 26.71 14.30
C LEU A 54 -3.48 25.51 14.94
N GLU A 55 -4.22 24.78 14.13
CA GLU A 55 -4.82 23.51 14.52
C GLU A 55 -3.84 22.38 14.19
N ASN A 56 -3.46 21.60 15.20
CA ASN A 56 -2.51 20.50 15.02
C ASN A 56 -3.11 19.28 14.29
N ALA A 57 -4.44 19.18 14.22
CA ALA A 57 -5.13 18.07 13.59
C ALA A 57 -5.33 18.34 12.11
N GLN A 58 -4.95 17.39 11.25
CA GLN A 58 -5.18 17.50 9.81
C GLN A 58 -6.66 17.24 9.45
N LEU A 59 -7.35 16.45 10.27
CA LEU A 59 -8.79 16.19 10.18
C LEU A 59 -9.50 16.99 11.28
N CYS A 60 -10.25 18.00 10.88
CA CYS A 60 -10.85 18.97 11.80
C CYS A 60 -12.25 18.54 12.19
N GLU A 61 -13.10 18.33 11.19
CA GLU A 61 -14.49 17.98 11.38
C GLU A 61 -14.94 16.93 10.37
N LEU A 62 -15.88 16.11 10.82
CA LEU A 62 -16.53 15.07 10.04
C LEU A 62 -18.03 15.30 10.19
N LYS A 63 -18.68 15.74 9.11
CA LYS A 63 -20.12 15.99 9.06
C LYS A 63 -20.75 14.93 8.19
N ASN A 64 -21.79 14.29 8.71
CA ASN A 64 -22.56 13.33 7.94
C ASN A 64 -23.72 14.09 7.28
N ILE A 65 -23.74 14.17 5.95
CA ILE A 65 -24.78 14.90 5.21
C ILE A 65 -26.00 13.98 5.05
N ASP A 66 -25.76 12.75 4.60
CA ASP A 66 -26.76 11.71 4.34
C ASP A 66 -26.15 10.33 4.65
N ASP A 67 -26.97 9.27 4.72
CA ASP A 67 -26.50 7.89 4.98
C ASP A 67 -25.36 7.42 4.06
N ASN A 68 -25.18 8.06 2.89
CA ASN A 68 -24.16 7.73 1.89
C ASN A 68 -23.17 8.86 1.57
N GLU A 69 -23.28 10.05 2.18
CA GLU A 69 -22.42 11.20 1.87
C GLU A 69 -21.80 11.80 3.12
N LEU A 70 -20.48 11.88 3.14
CA LEU A 70 -19.68 12.42 4.24
C LEU A 70 -18.91 13.65 3.81
N GLU A 71 -18.91 14.67 4.65
CA GLU A 71 -18.11 15.88 4.49
C GLU A 71 -16.96 15.87 5.50
N ILE A 72 -15.74 16.05 4.99
CA ILE A 72 -14.53 16.12 5.79
C ILE A 72 -13.94 17.51 5.63
N GLU A 73 -13.75 18.20 6.75
CA GLU A 73 -13.00 19.45 6.82
C GLU A 73 -11.55 19.15 7.21
N THR A 74 -10.61 19.67 6.42
CA THR A 74 -9.17 19.48 6.62
C THR A 74 -8.39 20.78 6.58
N ASN A 75 -7.27 20.81 7.31
CA ASN A 75 -6.31 21.91 7.32
C ASN A 75 -4.99 21.56 6.61
N LEU A 76 -4.94 20.42 5.92
CA LEU A 76 -3.68 19.90 5.37
C LEU A 76 -3.12 20.79 4.26
N ILE A 77 -3.88 20.98 3.19
CA ILE A 77 -3.51 21.79 2.01
C ILE A 77 -4.78 22.43 1.48
N GLY A 78 -4.72 23.72 1.15
CA GLY A 78 -5.81 24.41 0.47
C GLY A 78 -5.40 25.74 -0.15
N LEU A 79 -6.35 26.35 -0.84
CA LEU A 79 -6.19 27.70 -1.39
C LEU A 79 -6.24 28.76 -0.28
N THR A 80 -7.03 28.54 0.75
CA THR A 80 -7.26 29.42 1.90
C THR A 80 -6.96 28.70 3.20
N GLY A 81 -6.84 29.47 4.30
CA GLY A 81 -6.48 28.97 5.62
C GLY A 81 -5.02 29.24 5.96
N GLU A 82 -4.54 28.64 7.05
CA GLU A 82 -3.17 28.83 7.55
C GLU A 82 -2.09 28.37 6.55
N GLN A 83 -2.27 27.18 5.98
CA GLN A 83 -1.37 26.58 4.98
C GLN A 83 -1.82 26.92 3.54
N GLY A 84 -2.52 28.05 3.38
CA GLY A 84 -3.08 28.50 2.11
C GLY A 84 -2.00 28.91 1.12
N VAL A 85 -2.15 28.50 -0.16
CA VAL A 85 -1.26 28.94 -1.24
C VAL A 85 -1.54 30.38 -1.66
N LEU A 86 -2.79 30.85 -1.49
CA LEU A 86 -3.14 32.22 -1.81
C LEU A 86 -2.57 33.19 -0.78
N PRO A 87 -2.28 34.43 -1.17
CA PRO A 87 -1.90 35.48 -0.22
C PRO A 87 -2.91 35.62 0.93
N GLN A 88 -2.39 35.90 2.12
CA GLN A 88 -3.14 35.97 3.39
C GLN A 88 -4.44 36.79 3.33
N HIS A 89 -4.45 37.89 2.58
CA HIS A 89 -5.64 38.75 2.45
C HIS A 89 -6.87 38.03 1.87
N TYR A 90 -6.69 36.97 1.07
CA TYR A 90 -7.80 36.17 0.57
C TYR A 90 -8.41 35.28 1.66
N SER A 91 -7.59 34.72 2.53
CA SER A 91 -8.06 33.95 3.69
C SER A 91 -8.83 34.85 4.66
N GLU A 92 -8.33 36.06 4.92
CA GLU A 92 -9.04 37.06 5.74
C GLU A 92 -10.38 37.47 5.12
N LEU A 93 -10.42 37.70 3.80
CA LEU A 93 -11.65 38.03 3.08
C LEU A 93 -12.66 36.88 3.12
N ALA A 94 -12.21 35.64 2.92
CA ALA A 94 -13.05 34.45 3.03
C ALA A 94 -13.65 34.33 4.43
N LEU A 95 -12.84 34.53 5.47
CA LEU A 95 -13.28 34.49 6.87
C LEU A 95 -14.25 35.63 7.21
N HIS A 96 -14.03 36.84 6.68
CA HIS A 96 -14.94 37.97 6.84
C HIS A 96 -16.31 37.69 6.21
N ARG A 97 -16.33 37.21 4.96
CA ARG A 97 -17.57 36.89 4.25
C ARG A 97 -18.34 35.76 4.90
N GLN A 98 -17.63 34.72 5.35
CA GLN A 98 -18.25 33.63 6.09
C GLN A 98 -18.93 34.12 7.39
N LYS A 99 -18.35 35.10 8.09
CA LYS A 99 -18.98 35.75 9.25
C LYS A 99 -20.21 36.58 8.89
N GLU A 100 -20.23 37.19 7.72
CA GLU A 100 -21.38 37.91 7.18
C GLU A 100 -22.47 36.97 6.62
N GLY A 101 -22.23 35.66 6.62
CA GLY A 101 -23.14 34.63 6.11
C GLY A 101 -23.02 34.37 4.60
N ASP A 102 -22.04 34.97 3.92
CA ASP A 102 -21.75 34.73 2.51
C ASP A 102 -20.66 33.63 2.37
N THR A 103 -21.08 32.41 2.05
CA THR A 103 -20.19 31.27 1.83
C THR A 103 -19.75 31.12 0.38
N ALA A 104 -20.25 31.94 -0.56
CA ALA A 104 -20.06 31.71 -2.00
C ALA A 104 -18.58 31.67 -2.42
N MET A 105 -17.74 32.46 -1.74
CA MET A 105 -16.30 32.49 -1.99
C MET A 105 -15.60 31.22 -1.51
N VAL A 106 -15.99 30.68 -0.35
CA VAL A 106 -15.43 29.44 0.21
C VAL A 106 -15.89 28.25 -0.62
N ASP A 107 -17.18 28.18 -0.95
CA ASP A 107 -17.77 27.13 -1.77
C ASP A 107 -17.12 27.07 -3.17
N PHE A 108 -16.79 28.22 -3.74
CA PHE A 108 -16.06 28.29 -5.01
C PHE A 108 -14.64 27.71 -4.90
N TYR A 109 -13.91 28.04 -3.84
CA TYR A 109 -12.58 27.49 -3.62
C TYR A 109 -12.61 25.99 -3.32
N ASP A 110 -13.65 25.51 -2.66
CA ASP A 110 -13.81 24.10 -2.33
C ASP A 110 -13.93 23.20 -3.57
N ILE A 111 -14.43 23.70 -4.70
CA ILE A 111 -14.40 22.95 -5.97
C ILE A 111 -12.96 22.57 -6.35
N PHE A 112 -12.02 23.51 -6.18
CA PHE A 112 -10.60 23.28 -6.49
C PHE A 112 -9.92 22.47 -5.40
N ASN A 113 -10.18 22.81 -4.14
CA ASN A 113 -9.61 22.11 -2.99
C ASN A 113 -10.00 20.63 -3.01
N HIS A 114 -11.29 20.32 -3.22
CA HIS A 114 -11.80 18.97 -3.29
C HIS A 114 -11.09 18.15 -4.38
N ARG A 115 -10.97 18.71 -5.60
CA ARG A 115 -10.28 17.99 -6.69
C ARG A 115 -8.79 17.81 -6.39
N LEU A 116 -8.13 18.81 -5.83
CA LEU A 116 -6.71 18.75 -5.48
C LEU A 116 -6.43 17.71 -4.38
N LEU A 117 -7.21 17.73 -3.29
CA LEU A 117 -7.10 16.77 -2.20
C LEU A 117 -7.39 15.35 -2.67
N SER A 118 -8.39 15.17 -3.54
CA SER A 118 -8.74 13.87 -4.12
C SER A 118 -7.59 13.28 -4.95
N LEU A 119 -6.93 14.11 -5.77
CA LEU A 119 -5.75 13.69 -6.54
C LEU A 119 -4.56 13.40 -5.63
N TYR A 120 -4.36 14.19 -4.57
CA TYR A 120 -3.31 13.96 -3.60
C TYR A 120 -3.52 12.63 -2.86
N TYR A 121 -4.75 12.36 -2.43
CA TYR A 121 -5.13 11.10 -1.81
C TYR A 121 -4.87 9.91 -2.74
N ARG A 122 -5.21 10.02 -4.03
CA ARG A 122 -4.87 8.98 -5.02
C ARG A 122 -3.36 8.78 -5.17
N CYS A 123 -2.57 9.85 -5.17
CA CYS A 123 -1.11 9.73 -5.17
C CYS A 123 -0.60 9.01 -3.90
N TRP A 124 -1.17 9.30 -2.74
CA TRP A 124 -0.86 8.60 -1.50
C TRP A 124 -1.19 7.10 -1.60
N GLN A 125 -2.38 6.73 -2.10
CA GLN A 125 -2.76 5.33 -2.34
C GLN A 125 -1.77 4.63 -3.29
N LEU A 126 -1.32 5.31 -4.36
CA LEU A 126 -0.33 4.79 -5.31
C LEU A 126 1.09 4.68 -4.73
N SER A 127 1.41 5.39 -3.66
CA SER A 127 2.69 5.25 -2.97
C SER A 127 2.69 4.06 -1.99
N GLN A 128 1.51 3.68 -1.49
CA GLN A 128 1.38 2.69 -0.43
C GLN A 128 1.27 1.26 -0.96
N LEU A 129 2.25 0.41 -0.62
CA LEU A 129 2.30 -0.99 -1.06
C LEU A 129 1.13 -1.82 -0.50
N THR A 130 0.76 -1.62 0.76
CA THR A 130 -0.32 -2.38 1.41
C THR A 130 -1.67 -2.15 0.74
N VAL A 131 -1.97 -0.89 0.41
CA VAL A 131 -3.19 -0.47 -0.29
C VAL A 131 -3.25 -1.08 -1.69
N GLN A 132 -2.16 -0.98 -2.45
CA GLN A 132 -2.08 -1.54 -3.80
C GLN A 132 -2.15 -3.08 -3.85
N SER A 133 -1.56 -3.75 -2.87
CA SER A 133 -1.63 -5.20 -2.73
C SER A 133 -3.07 -5.65 -2.45
N ARG A 134 -3.79 -4.94 -1.57
CA ARG A 134 -5.21 -5.19 -1.27
C ARG A 134 -6.10 -4.97 -2.50
N ALA A 135 -5.91 -3.85 -3.19
CA ALA A 135 -6.65 -3.55 -4.42
C ALA A 135 -6.40 -4.62 -5.50
N HIS A 136 -5.15 -5.07 -5.66
CA HIS A 136 -4.83 -6.17 -6.58
C HIS A 136 -5.49 -7.49 -6.17
N ALA A 137 -5.58 -7.80 -4.88
CA ALA A 137 -6.27 -9.00 -4.41
C ALA A 137 -7.77 -8.98 -4.77
N GLN A 138 -8.37 -7.80 -4.91
CA GLN A 138 -9.74 -7.60 -5.37
C GLN A 138 -9.87 -7.54 -6.92
N GLY A 139 -8.77 -7.74 -7.66
CA GLY A 139 -8.76 -7.73 -9.12
C GLY A 139 -8.56 -6.35 -9.77
N ALA A 140 -8.34 -5.29 -8.97
CA ALA A 140 -8.00 -3.98 -9.51
C ALA A 140 -6.56 -3.97 -10.04
N ARG A 141 -6.31 -3.18 -11.09
CA ARG A 141 -4.97 -3.00 -11.64
C ARG A 141 -4.13 -2.13 -10.69
N SER A 142 -3.02 -2.67 -10.17
CA SER A 142 -2.03 -1.88 -9.44
C SER A 142 -0.69 -1.82 -10.18
N PRO A 143 -0.15 -0.61 -10.46
CA PRO A 143 1.13 -0.45 -11.15
C PRO A 143 2.29 -1.09 -10.39
N LEU A 144 2.33 -0.96 -9.06
CA LEU A 144 3.42 -1.48 -8.24
C LEU A 144 3.47 -3.02 -8.26
N GLU A 145 2.32 -3.69 -8.18
CA GLU A 145 2.28 -5.16 -8.28
C GLU A 145 2.59 -5.63 -9.70
N SER A 146 2.29 -4.83 -10.73
CA SER A 146 2.69 -5.11 -12.11
C SER A 146 4.21 -5.04 -12.28
N CYS A 147 4.87 -4.04 -11.68
CA CYS A 147 6.34 -4.00 -11.64
C CYS A 147 6.91 -5.18 -10.84
N LYS A 148 6.31 -5.51 -9.70
CA LYS A 148 6.73 -6.63 -8.85
C LYS A 148 6.58 -7.97 -9.57
N SER A 149 5.50 -8.19 -10.31
CA SER A 149 5.32 -9.39 -11.12
C SER A 149 6.35 -9.45 -12.26
N ALA A 150 6.63 -8.34 -12.93
CA ALA A 150 7.66 -8.28 -13.97
C ALA A 150 9.06 -8.63 -13.41
N LEU A 151 9.40 -8.16 -12.21
CA LEU A 151 10.68 -8.43 -11.55
C LEU A 151 10.82 -9.87 -11.05
N THR A 152 9.72 -10.46 -10.59
CA THR A 152 9.71 -11.82 -10.00
C THR A 152 9.40 -12.91 -11.03
N GLY A 153 9.06 -12.52 -12.25
CA GLY A 153 8.46 -13.37 -13.27
C GLY A 153 6.94 -13.49 -13.08
N GLU A 154 6.22 -13.53 -14.20
CA GLU A 154 4.77 -13.75 -14.20
C GLU A 154 4.49 -15.17 -13.67
N GLY A 155 4.16 -15.28 -12.38
CA GLY A 155 3.99 -16.56 -11.70
C GLY A 155 2.90 -16.53 -10.63
N SER A 156 2.73 -17.66 -9.96
CA SER A 156 1.80 -17.88 -8.84
C SER A 156 1.90 -16.79 -7.76
N SER A 157 0.84 -16.60 -6.97
CA SER A 157 0.87 -15.72 -5.78
C SER A 157 2.08 -15.98 -4.88
N LEU A 158 2.51 -17.25 -4.79
CA LEU A 158 3.70 -17.68 -4.05
C LEU A 158 5.01 -17.14 -4.62
N SER A 159 5.19 -17.11 -5.95
CA SER A 159 6.42 -16.58 -6.54
C SER A 159 6.53 -15.08 -6.27
N ARG A 160 5.40 -14.37 -6.24
CA ARG A 160 5.34 -12.96 -5.89
C ARG A 160 5.60 -12.70 -4.41
N HIS A 161 5.11 -13.56 -3.52
CA HIS A 161 5.36 -13.48 -2.08
C HIS A 161 6.84 -13.72 -1.74
N TYR A 162 7.44 -14.77 -2.31
CA TYR A 162 8.86 -15.09 -2.12
C TYR A 162 9.79 -14.38 -3.12
N GLY A 163 9.29 -13.37 -3.84
CA GLY A 163 10.02 -12.65 -4.87
C GLY A 163 11.36 -12.11 -4.41
N GLY A 164 11.44 -11.58 -3.18
CA GLY A 164 12.70 -11.11 -2.60
C GLY A 164 13.73 -12.22 -2.36
N VAL A 165 13.29 -13.40 -1.91
CA VAL A 165 14.16 -14.58 -1.75
C VAL A 165 14.64 -15.06 -3.12
N PHE A 166 13.77 -14.99 -4.13
CA PHE A 166 14.09 -15.37 -5.50
C PHE A 166 14.94 -14.33 -6.26
N ALA A 167 14.92 -13.06 -5.85
CA ALA A 167 15.75 -12.00 -6.42
C ALA A 167 17.22 -12.10 -6.01
N SER A 168 17.53 -12.74 -4.87
CA SER A 168 18.91 -12.98 -4.47
C SER A 168 19.64 -13.86 -5.51
N PRO A 169 20.84 -13.45 -5.97
CA PRO A 169 21.63 -14.25 -6.92
C PRO A 169 22.08 -15.60 -6.32
N MET A 170 22.19 -15.67 -4.99
CA MET A 170 22.61 -16.88 -4.27
C MET A 170 21.39 -17.58 -3.67
N ARG A 171 21.13 -18.82 -4.14
CA ARG A 171 20.10 -19.71 -3.58
C ARG A 171 20.62 -20.35 -2.30
N SER A 172 20.35 -19.71 -1.17
CA SER A 172 20.85 -20.16 0.13
C SER A 172 19.95 -21.23 0.76
N LYS A 173 20.57 -22.14 1.53
CA LYS A 173 19.89 -23.10 2.39
C LYS A 173 18.90 -22.42 3.35
N GLY A 174 19.26 -21.24 3.87
CA GLY A 174 18.41 -20.44 4.74
C GLY A 174 17.14 -19.97 4.03
N GLY A 175 17.26 -19.46 2.81
CA GLY A 175 16.10 -19.04 2.01
C GLY A 175 15.13 -20.18 1.73
N LEU A 176 15.65 -21.35 1.33
CA LEU A 176 14.81 -22.54 1.12
C LEU A 176 14.13 -23.00 2.40
N LYS A 177 14.83 -22.91 3.54
CA LYS A 177 14.27 -23.22 4.85
C LYS A 177 13.11 -22.31 5.20
N SER A 178 13.29 -21.00 5.09
CA SER A 178 12.22 -20.04 5.37
C SER A 178 10.99 -20.26 4.48
N ILE A 179 11.19 -20.58 3.20
CA ILE A 179 10.08 -20.91 2.28
C ILE A 179 9.34 -22.16 2.75
N LEU A 180 10.06 -23.26 3.02
CA LEU A 180 9.42 -24.52 3.41
C LEU A 180 8.73 -24.42 4.79
N GLU A 181 9.36 -23.78 5.77
CA GLU A 181 8.76 -23.59 7.10
C GLU A 181 7.48 -22.75 7.01
N CYS A 182 7.47 -21.71 6.17
CA CYS A 182 6.30 -20.87 5.95
C CYS A 182 5.18 -21.62 5.21
N LEU A 183 5.49 -22.44 4.20
CA LEU A 183 4.50 -23.22 3.46
C LEU A 183 3.94 -24.40 4.27
N SER A 184 4.76 -25.05 5.09
CA SER A 184 4.38 -26.27 5.81
C SER A 184 3.91 -26.01 7.24
N GLY A 185 4.15 -24.82 7.81
CA GLY A 185 3.88 -24.50 9.22
C GLY A 185 4.67 -25.36 10.22
N CYS A 186 5.69 -26.08 9.75
CA CYS A 186 6.46 -27.05 10.52
C CYS A 186 7.94 -26.65 10.54
N GLN A 187 8.67 -27.00 11.59
CA GLN A 187 10.11 -26.76 11.66
C GLN A 187 10.86 -27.66 10.67
N VAL A 188 11.67 -27.07 9.78
CA VAL A 188 12.38 -27.81 8.73
C VAL A 188 13.86 -27.91 9.07
N LYS A 189 14.35 -29.14 9.22
CA LYS A 189 15.78 -29.44 9.38
C LYS A 189 16.36 -29.94 8.07
N PHE A 190 17.42 -29.29 7.60
CA PHE A 190 18.12 -29.70 6.39
C PHE A 190 19.40 -30.45 6.71
N MET A 191 19.50 -31.66 6.19
CA MET A 191 20.73 -32.43 6.15
C MET A 191 21.52 -32.03 4.89
N ASN A 192 22.76 -31.58 5.06
CA ASN A 192 23.64 -31.29 3.93
C ASN A 192 24.26 -32.59 3.42
N PHE A 193 24.48 -32.69 2.11
CA PHE A 193 25.23 -33.78 1.48
C PHE A 193 24.62 -35.16 1.77
N LYS A 194 23.65 -35.57 0.94
CA LYS A 194 23.18 -36.94 0.91
C LYS A 194 23.79 -37.60 -0.32
N ASP A 195 24.53 -38.70 -0.11
CA ASP A 195 25.09 -39.47 -1.21
C ASP A 195 23.96 -39.97 -2.10
N ASN A 196 23.86 -39.38 -3.30
CA ASN A 196 22.94 -39.85 -4.31
C ASN A 196 23.73 -40.80 -5.22
N GLY A 197 23.60 -42.10 -4.95
CA GLY A 197 24.25 -43.14 -5.75
C GLY A 197 23.67 -43.18 -7.16
N TYR A 198 24.29 -42.47 -8.11
CA TYR A 198 23.94 -42.62 -9.51
C TYR A 198 24.51 -43.94 -10.05
N THR A 199 23.64 -44.84 -10.47
CA THR A 199 24.03 -46.06 -11.18
C THR A 199 24.47 -45.67 -12.60
N LEU A 200 25.78 -45.51 -12.79
CA LEU A 200 26.36 -45.25 -14.11
C LEU A 200 25.99 -46.41 -15.06
N ARG A 201 25.32 -46.06 -16.18
CA ARG A 201 24.96 -47.01 -17.24
C ARG A 201 26.23 -47.64 -17.79
N LYS A 202 26.36 -48.97 -17.73
CA LYS A 202 27.58 -49.76 -18.03
C LYS A 202 28.29 -49.51 -19.38
N LYS A 203 27.74 -48.72 -20.30
CA LYS A 203 28.32 -48.47 -21.64
C LYS A 203 29.37 -47.36 -21.70
N SER A 204 29.60 -46.60 -20.63
CA SER A 204 30.67 -45.58 -20.56
C SER A 204 31.86 -45.97 -19.68
N LYS A 205 32.02 -47.26 -19.35
CA LYS A 205 33.16 -47.75 -18.54
C LYS A 205 34.44 -48.07 -19.32
N HIS A 206 34.51 -47.75 -20.62
CA HIS A 206 35.68 -48.10 -21.44
C HIS A 206 36.13 -46.91 -22.29
N ALA A 207 37.00 -46.09 -21.70
CA ALA A 207 38.15 -45.42 -22.32
C ALA A 207 38.54 -44.21 -21.45
N LEU A 208 39.20 -44.46 -20.32
CA LEU A 208 40.01 -43.43 -19.66
C LEU A 208 41.37 -44.03 -19.32
N HIS A 209 42.36 -43.33 -19.84
CA HIS A 209 43.81 -43.48 -19.82
C HIS A 209 44.39 -43.87 -18.43
N PRO A 210 45.47 -44.68 -18.34
CA PRO A 210 45.93 -45.33 -17.11
C PRO A 210 46.73 -44.43 -16.13
N GLU A 211 46.41 -43.14 -15.97
CA GLU A 211 47.17 -42.25 -15.06
C GLU A 211 46.42 -41.66 -13.85
N LEU A 212 45.14 -41.98 -13.65
CA LEU A 212 44.40 -41.50 -12.46
C LEU A 212 43.88 -42.66 -11.61
N CYS A 213 44.83 -43.48 -11.14
CA CYS A 213 44.64 -44.38 -10.01
C CYS A 213 44.94 -43.62 -8.71
N LEU A 214 43.99 -42.77 -8.27
CA LEU A 214 44.01 -42.29 -6.88
C LEU A 214 43.08 -43.19 -6.06
N LYS A 215 43.73 -44.13 -5.37
CA LYS A 215 43.18 -44.93 -4.27
C LYS A 215 42.49 -44.01 -3.27
N GLY A 216 41.18 -44.15 -3.13
CA GLY A 216 40.40 -43.69 -1.99
C GLY A 216 39.62 -44.87 -1.43
N SER A 217 40.31 -45.70 -0.65
CA SER A 217 39.75 -46.85 0.06
C SER A 217 38.72 -46.39 1.10
N LEU A 218 37.45 -46.73 0.88
CA LEU A 218 36.42 -46.76 1.92
C LEU A 218 36.71 -47.94 2.85
N LEU A 219 37.42 -47.67 3.95
CA LEU A 219 37.45 -48.55 5.11
C LEU A 219 36.25 -48.19 5.99
N ASN A 220 35.21 -49.00 5.88
CA ASN A 220 34.24 -49.19 6.95
C ASN A 220 34.93 -49.93 8.09
N LEU A 221 34.92 -49.34 9.29
CA LEU A 221 35.11 -50.05 10.55
C LEU A 221 34.14 -49.41 11.57
N VAL A 222 33.16 -50.25 11.96
CA VAL A 222 32.27 -50.28 13.13
C VAL A 222 32.01 -48.97 13.87
#